data_AF-A0A497L951-F1
#
_entry.id   AF-A0A497L951-F1
#
_cell.length_a   1.000
_cell.length_b   1.000
_cell.length_c   1.000
_cell.angle_alpha   90.00
_cell.angle_beta   90.00
_cell.angle_gamma   90.00
#
_symmetry.space_group_name_H-M   'P 1'
#
loop_
_entity.id
_entity.type
_entity.pdbx_description
1 polymer ?
#
loop_
_entity_poly.entity_id
_entity_poly.type
_entity_poly.pdbx_seq_one_letter_code
_entity_poly.pdbx_strand_id
1 'polypeptide(L)'
;NYKILQRVYRPLTFLKVAAWIGHPLAENKLVINRMLQYQHSSGGVFHYIGEDPDKIEEQPYVGSLNTSFFGHLMIALDMKEPAVKAGDWILNFVKSNEDYMRKKGVMYTQMTPEGVLVTDVKPGEKITKILNNKDPKQEFWHVGTCMAYLALLYETMRHKWGHSEAAAKPYLDAAIELLEFEKTMPLYTYLWPSKCKVGWGAGELLRVLIKNGKGTKEQIEEAYRIARLVAIFTFMDNQLPNGGWSCMHYPLDERIPEMRFDYKPLKGMVNVPQKPIPNSKTIFLPSEEITGEFLGEMKAIETGIEVYLNHLRESL
;
A
#
# COMPACT_ATOMS: atom_id res chain seq x y z
N ASN A 1 -4.95 -15.31 15.72
CA ASN A 1 -3.96 -14.63 14.86
C ASN A 1 -4.53 -13.71 13.78
N TYR A 2 -5.41 -14.16 12.86
CA TYR A 2 -5.99 -13.27 11.82
C TYR A 2 -6.57 -11.93 12.36
N LYS A 3 -7.32 -11.99 13.47
CA LYS A 3 -7.91 -10.79 14.11
C LYS A 3 -6.89 -9.79 14.67
N ILE A 4 -5.65 -10.22 14.92
CA ILE A 4 -4.60 -9.39 15.53
C ILE A 4 -3.82 -8.63 14.45
N LEU A 5 -3.46 -9.31 13.35
CA LEU A 5 -2.67 -8.71 12.25
C LEU A 5 -3.42 -7.60 11.49
N GLN A 6 -4.76 -7.63 11.48
CA GLN A 6 -5.60 -6.61 10.85
C GLN A 6 -6.29 -5.68 11.86
N ARG A 7 -5.89 -5.71 13.14
CA ARG A 7 -6.63 -5.00 14.21
C ARG A 7 -6.75 -3.50 13.94
N VAL A 8 -5.66 -2.87 13.47
CA VAL A 8 -5.65 -1.44 13.13
C VAL A 8 -6.03 -1.18 11.67
N TYR A 9 -5.66 -2.07 10.75
CA TYR A 9 -5.83 -1.87 9.31
C TYR A 9 -7.26 -1.47 8.91
N ARG A 10 -8.26 -2.26 9.31
CA ARG A 10 -9.66 -1.99 8.97
C ARG A 10 -10.16 -0.68 9.57
N PRO A 11 -9.97 -0.41 10.89
CA PRO A 11 -10.28 0.90 11.46
C PRO A 11 -9.67 2.09 10.69
N LEU A 12 -8.40 2.01 10.28
CA LEU A 12 -7.75 3.07 9.50
C LEU A 12 -8.48 3.30 8.17
N THR A 13 -8.80 2.22 7.46
CA THR A 13 -9.50 2.29 6.16
C THR A 13 -10.90 2.90 6.30
N PHE A 14 -11.70 2.43 7.26
CA PHE A 14 -13.05 2.95 7.47
C PHE A 14 -13.04 4.40 7.97
N LEU A 15 -12.14 4.74 8.89
CA LEU A 15 -12.08 6.08 9.44
C LEU A 15 -11.61 7.10 8.40
N LYS A 16 -10.76 6.69 7.46
CA LYS A 16 -10.35 7.53 6.31
C LYS A 16 -11.56 7.88 5.44
N VAL A 17 -12.39 6.89 5.10
CA VAL A 17 -13.61 7.11 4.32
C VAL A 17 -14.59 7.98 5.11
N ALA A 18 -14.77 7.71 6.40
CA ALA A 18 -15.59 8.53 7.28
C ALA A 18 -15.14 10.00 7.28
N ALA A 19 -13.82 10.27 7.31
CA ALA A 19 -13.28 11.61 7.22
C ALA A 19 -13.60 12.29 5.88
N TRP A 20 -13.46 11.56 4.76
CA TRP A 20 -13.77 12.10 3.42
C TRP A 20 -15.24 12.47 3.22
N ILE A 21 -16.16 11.75 3.84
CA ILE A 21 -17.61 11.99 3.72
C ILE A 21 -18.18 12.87 4.85
N GLY A 22 -17.33 13.38 5.75
CA GLY A 22 -17.77 14.19 6.89
C GLY A 22 -18.63 13.42 7.91
N HIS A 23 -18.41 12.11 8.06
CA HIS A 23 -19.16 11.30 9.02
C HIS A 23 -18.72 11.59 10.47
N PRO A 24 -19.63 11.73 11.46
CA PRO A 24 -19.30 12.13 12.83
C PRO A 24 -18.27 11.24 13.55
N LEU A 25 -18.11 9.99 13.11
CA LEU A 25 -17.05 9.09 13.60
C LEU A 25 -15.64 9.70 13.43
N ALA A 26 -15.41 10.49 12.38
CA ALA A 26 -14.13 11.14 12.10
C ALA A 26 -13.80 12.30 13.07
N GLU A 27 -14.75 12.72 13.89
CA GLU A 27 -14.57 13.74 14.92
C GLU A 27 -14.60 13.14 16.34
N ASN A 28 -14.82 11.83 16.45
CA ASN A 28 -14.91 11.17 17.74
C ASN A 28 -13.51 11.05 18.39
N LYS A 29 -13.25 11.91 19.37
CA LYS A 29 -11.97 11.97 20.10
C LYS A 29 -11.55 10.64 20.71
N LEU A 30 -12.47 9.81 21.19
CA LEU A 30 -12.13 8.49 21.76
C LEU A 30 -11.50 7.60 20.68
N VAL A 31 -12.11 7.57 19.49
CA VAL A 31 -11.65 6.77 18.36
C VAL A 31 -10.33 7.31 17.82
N ILE A 32 -10.24 8.63 17.61
CA ILE A 32 -9.02 9.29 17.10
C ILE A 32 -7.86 9.07 18.07
N ASN A 33 -8.05 9.33 19.37
CA ASN A 33 -7.00 9.14 20.37
C ASN A 33 -6.53 7.68 20.41
N ARG A 34 -7.45 6.71 20.29
CA ARG A 34 -7.07 5.30 20.19
C ARG A 34 -6.25 5.00 18.94
N MET A 35 -6.57 5.60 17.79
CA MET A 35 -5.77 5.44 16.57
C MET A 35 -4.37 6.04 16.72
N LEU A 36 -4.25 7.22 17.34
CA LEU A 36 -2.96 7.88 17.57
C LEU A 36 -2.00 7.04 18.43
N GLN A 37 -2.53 6.24 19.37
CA GLN A 37 -1.71 5.33 20.19
C GLN A 37 -0.97 4.26 19.40
N TYR A 38 -1.39 3.95 18.16
CA TYR A 38 -0.69 2.99 17.31
C TYR A 38 0.59 3.56 16.70
N GLN A 39 0.74 4.89 16.63
CA GLN A 39 1.97 5.52 16.14
C GLN A 39 3.02 5.52 17.25
N HIS A 40 4.09 4.75 17.03
CA HIS A 40 5.26 4.72 17.89
C HIS A 40 6.05 6.04 17.78
N SER A 41 6.93 6.30 18.75
CA SER A 41 7.79 7.49 18.78
C SER A 41 8.67 7.66 17.54
N SER A 42 9.02 6.56 16.85
CA SER A 42 9.75 6.58 15.57
C SER A 42 8.92 7.04 14.38
N GLY A 43 7.61 7.27 14.55
CA GLY A 43 6.66 7.66 13.51
C GLY A 43 5.98 6.48 12.80
N GLY A 44 6.54 5.28 12.92
CA GLY A 44 5.98 4.05 12.40
C GLY A 44 4.77 3.56 13.21
N VAL A 45 3.92 2.75 12.59
CA VAL A 45 2.62 2.36 13.18
C VAL A 45 2.53 0.85 13.35
N PHE A 46 2.29 0.42 14.59
CA PHE A 46 2.12 -0.99 14.90
C PHE A 46 0.81 -1.54 14.33
N HIS A 47 0.77 -2.85 14.05
CA HIS A 47 -0.47 -3.51 13.65
C HIS A 47 -1.38 -3.85 14.84
N TYR A 48 -0.80 -3.92 16.05
CA TYR A 48 -1.44 -4.26 17.32
C TYR A 48 -0.70 -3.57 18.48
N ILE A 49 -1.42 -3.14 19.52
CA ILE A 49 -0.89 -2.42 20.68
C ILE A 49 -1.54 -2.87 22.01
N GLY A 50 -2.12 -4.07 22.06
CA GLY A 50 -2.95 -4.47 23.20
C GLY A 50 -4.42 -4.09 23.05
N GLU A 51 -5.28 -4.59 23.93
CA GLU A 51 -6.69 -4.20 24.03
C GLU A 51 -6.93 -3.09 25.06
N ASP A 52 -6.05 -2.98 26.05
CA ASP A 52 -6.12 -1.99 27.11
C ASP A 52 -5.55 -0.63 26.62
N PRO A 53 -6.35 0.45 26.58
CA PRO A 53 -5.87 1.77 26.18
C PRO A 53 -4.87 2.39 27.16
N ASP A 54 -4.82 1.93 28.41
CA ASP A 54 -3.90 2.42 29.43
C ASP A 54 -2.59 1.62 29.48
N LYS A 55 -2.49 0.54 28.70
CA LYS A 55 -1.32 -0.35 28.64
C LYS A 55 -0.98 -0.75 27.21
N ILE A 56 -0.11 0.05 26.59
CA ILE A 56 0.40 -0.19 25.24
C ILE A 56 1.37 -1.39 25.22
N GLU A 57 1.08 -2.36 24.34
CA GLU A 57 1.95 -3.50 24.05
C GLU A 57 2.74 -3.26 22.77
N GLU A 58 3.95 -2.69 22.88
CA GLU A 58 4.82 -2.47 21.73
C GLU A 58 5.22 -3.79 21.06
N GLN A 59 5.30 -3.75 19.74
CA GLN A 59 5.67 -4.91 18.92
C GLN A 59 7.16 -4.85 18.56
N PRO A 60 7.82 -6.00 18.34
CA PRO A 60 9.24 -6.02 18.00
C PRO A 60 9.55 -5.41 16.63
N TYR A 61 8.54 -5.28 15.75
CA TYR A 61 8.70 -4.81 14.38
C TYR A 61 7.54 -3.91 13.95
N VAL A 62 7.87 -2.97 13.09
CA VAL A 62 6.94 -2.07 12.40
C VAL A 62 7.01 -2.32 10.90
N GLY A 63 5.85 -2.43 10.26
CA GLY A 63 5.72 -2.65 8.82
C GLY A 63 5.14 -1.45 8.10
N SER A 64 5.37 -1.37 6.79
CA SER A 64 4.96 -0.18 6.02
C SER A 64 3.46 -0.06 5.74
N LEU A 65 2.72 -1.17 5.76
CA LEU A 65 1.29 -1.18 5.43
C LEU A 65 0.45 -0.32 6.38
N ASN A 66 0.56 -0.54 7.70
CA ASN A 66 -0.24 0.24 8.65
C ASN A 66 0.25 1.69 8.75
N THR A 67 1.56 1.90 8.62
CA THR A 67 2.14 3.25 8.63
C THR A 67 1.64 4.09 7.46
N SER A 68 1.57 3.53 6.25
CA SER A 68 1.06 4.25 5.07
C SER A 68 -0.44 4.55 5.19
N PHE A 69 -1.26 3.57 5.60
CA PHE A 69 -2.70 3.77 5.80
C PHE A 69 -3.01 4.77 6.92
N PHE A 70 -2.25 4.75 8.00
CA PHE A 70 -2.33 5.73 9.08
C PHE A 70 -1.98 7.12 8.55
N GLY A 71 -0.89 7.26 7.79
CA GLY A 71 -0.51 8.53 7.18
C GLY A 71 -1.62 9.11 6.29
N HIS A 72 -2.26 8.27 5.46
CA HIS A 72 -3.44 8.65 4.66
C HIS A 72 -4.60 9.14 5.52
N LEU A 73 -4.92 8.43 6.61
CA LEU A 73 -5.95 8.86 7.55
C LEU A 73 -5.60 10.22 8.18
N MET A 74 -4.35 10.41 8.61
CA MET A 74 -3.92 11.68 9.22
C MET A 74 -4.03 12.85 8.25
N ILE A 75 -3.73 12.64 6.96
CA ILE A 75 -3.99 13.65 5.92
C ILE A 75 -5.49 13.96 5.81
N ALA A 76 -6.34 12.93 5.79
CA ALA A 76 -7.79 13.09 5.69
C ALA A 76 -8.39 13.84 6.89
N LEU A 77 -7.86 13.62 8.10
CA LEU A 77 -8.23 14.32 9.34
C LEU A 77 -7.52 15.69 9.51
N ASP A 78 -6.71 16.11 8.54
CA ASP A 78 -5.86 17.31 8.62
C ASP A 78 -4.89 17.35 9.82
N MET A 79 -4.45 16.18 10.28
CA MET A 79 -3.48 16.02 11.37
C MET A 79 -2.06 16.03 10.83
N LYS A 80 -1.53 17.23 10.62
CA LYS A 80 -0.22 17.47 10.00
C LYS A 80 0.96 16.74 10.67
N GLU A 81 1.14 16.89 11.98
CA GLU A 81 2.33 16.34 12.65
C GLU A 81 2.36 14.80 12.64
N PRO A 82 1.28 14.07 12.99
CA PRO A 82 1.26 12.62 12.88
C PRO A 82 1.43 12.12 11.44
N ALA A 83 0.87 12.84 10.45
CA ALA A 83 1.08 12.53 9.05
C ALA A 83 2.57 12.65 8.70
N VAL A 84 3.22 13.79 8.93
CA VAL A 84 4.64 13.97 8.59
C VAL A 84 5.53 12.92 9.28
N LYS A 85 5.27 12.58 10.55
CA LYS A 85 6.02 11.51 11.25
C LYS A 85 5.89 10.14 10.57
N ALA A 86 4.71 9.77 10.10
CA ALA A 86 4.53 8.54 9.32
C ALA A 86 5.27 8.62 7.97
N GLY A 87 5.26 9.79 7.33
CA GLY A 87 6.05 10.09 6.13
C GLY A 87 7.54 9.91 6.34
N ASP A 88 8.09 10.45 7.43
CA ASP A 88 9.52 10.35 7.78
C ASP A 88 9.93 8.89 8.02
N TRP A 89 9.08 8.12 8.69
CA TRP A 89 9.32 6.69 8.88
C TRP A 89 9.37 5.96 7.53
N ILE A 90 8.41 6.20 6.64
CA ILE A 90 8.36 5.56 5.31
C ILE A 90 9.54 6.00 4.44
N LEU A 91 9.94 7.28 4.49
CA LEU A 91 11.11 7.80 3.80
C LEU A 91 12.39 7.07 4.26
N ASN A 92 12.57 6.91 5.57
CA ASN A 92 13.71 6.18 6.13
C ASN A 92 13.68 4.70 5.74
N PHE A 93 12.49 4.08 5.75
CA PHE A 93 12.30 2.71 5.31
C PHE A 93 12.70 2.49 3.84
N VAL A 94 12.35 3.41 2.94
CA VAL A 94 12.79 3.39 1.53
C VAL A 94 14.30 3.54 1.43
N LYS A 95 14.88 4.52 2.13
CA LYS A 95 16.35 4.74 2.15
C LYS A 95 17.12 3.53 2.65
N SER A 96 16.68 2.90 3.74
CA SER A 96 17.32 1.69 4.27
C SER A 96 17.26 0.51 3.28
N ASN A 97 16.28 0.49 2.38
CA ASN A 97 16.13 -0.53 1.35
C ASN A 97 16.83 -0.21 0.02
N GLU A 98 17.25 1.04 -0.21
CA GLU A 98 17.70 1.52 -1.54
C GLU A 98 18.75 0.61 -2.18
N ASP A 99 19.81 0.30 -1.44
CA ASP A 99 20.89 -0.56 -1.93
C ASP A 99 20.42 -1.98 -2.25
N TYR A 100 19.48 -2.52 -1.47
CA TYR A 100 18.92 -3.85 -1.72
C TYR A 100 18.01 -3.85 -2.95
N MET A 101 17.19 -2.81 -3.11
CA MET A 101 16.29 -2.67 -4.27
C MET A 101 17.10 -2.54 -5.55
N ARG A 102 18.05 -1.59 -5.59
CA ARG A 102 18.85 -1.30 -6.78
C ARG A 102 19.80 -2.44 -7.16
N LYS A 103 20.52 -3.02 -6.19
CA LYS A 103 21.62 -3.95 -6.48
C LYS A 103 21.19 -5.41 -6.44
N LYS A 104 20.17 -5.75 -5.64
CA LYS A 104 19.75 -7.15 -5.41
C LYS A 104 18.35 -7.44 -5.92
N GLY A 105 17.57 -6.43 -6.29
CA GLY A 105 16.17 -6.59 -6.68
C GLY A 105 15.31 -7.08 -5.51
N VAL A 106 15.64 -6.67 -4.29
CA VAL A 106 15.00 -7.11 -3.04
C VAL A 106 14.62 -5.91 -2.17
N MET A 107 13.47 -5.98 -1.50
CA MET A 107 13.02 -5.02 -0.50
C MET A 107 12.56 -5.79 0.75
N TYR A 108 13.09 -5.43 1.92
CA TYR A 108 12.60 -5.93 3.20
C TYR A 108 11.42 -5.10 3.67
N THR A 109 10.47 -5.72 4.38
CA THR A 109 9.15 -5.13 4.66
C THR A 109 9.00 -4.51 6.04
N GLN A 110 10.00 -4.70 6.92
CA GLN A 110 9.92 -4.39 8.35
C GLN A 110 11.17 -3.70 8.87
N MET A 111 10.99 -2.83 9.86
CA MET A 111 12.06 -2.25 10.68
C MET A 111 11.78 -2.48 12.16
N THR A 112 12.81 -2.48 12.99
CA THR A 112 12.64 -2.40 14.45
C THR A 112 12.15 -1.00 14.85
N PRO A 113 11.57 -0.82 16.06
CA PRO A 113 11.18 0.49 16.57
C PRO A 113 12.32 1.51 16.58
N GLU A 114 13.58 1.06 16.71
CA GLU A 114 14.80 1.88 16.70
C GLU A 114 15.25 2.27 15.29
N GLY A 115 14.56 1.81 14.24
CA GLY A 115 14.84 2.16 12.86
C GLY A 115 15.86 1.27 12.17
N VAL A 116 16.07 0.03 12.64
CA VAL A 116 16.95 -0.94 11.98
C VAL A 116 16.15 -1.81 11.01
N LEU A 117 16.58 -1.90 9.76
CA LEU A 117 15.95 -2.77 8.76
C LEU A 117 16.09 -4.25 9.16
N VAL A 118 14.98 -4.98 9.18
CA VAL A 118 14.96 -6.39 9.56
C VAL A 118 15.30 -7.25 8.35
N THR A 119 16.53 -7.78 8.31
CA THR A 119 17.02 -8.59 7.20
C THR A 119 17.13 -10.08 7.49
N ASP A 120 16.91 -10.50 8.76
CA ASP A 120 16.88 -11.92 9.13
C ASP A 120 15.52 -12.53 8.75
N VAL A 121 15.57 -13.53 7.87
CA VAL A 121 14.39 -14.17 7.29
C VAL A 121 14.49 -15.67 7.43
N LYS A 122 13.64 -16.23 8.30
CA LYS A 122 13.62 -17.66 8.60
C LYS A 122 12.72 -18.40 7.61
N PRO A 123 12.84 -19.75 7.53
CA PRO A 123 11.93 -20.55 6.71
C PRO A 123 10.46 -20.33 7.10
N GLY A 124 9.63 -19.96 6.13
CA GLY A 124 8.22 -19.63 6.29
C GLY A 124 7.92 -18.17 6.57
N GLU A 125 8.93 -17.29 6.60
CA GLU A 125 8.73 -15.85 6.82
C GLU A 125 8.89 -15.03 5.53
N LYS A 126 9.27 -15.66 4.41
CA LYS A 126 9.65 -14.97 3.18
C LYS A 126 8.53 -14.07 2.68
N ILE A 127 7.30 -14.56 2.66
CA ILE A 127 6.13 -13.80 2.18
C ILE A 127 5.96 -12.50 2.96
N THR A 128 6.10 -12.55 4.28
CA THR A 128 5.84 -11.40 5.17
C THR A 128 7.03 -10.46 5.34
N LYS A 129 8.25 -10.90 4.97
CA LYS A 129 9.50 -10.17 5.25
C LYS A 129 10.23 -9.65 4.01
N ILE A 130 9.96 -10.21 2.84
CA ILE A 130 10.71 -9.90 1.61
C ILE A 130 9.76 -9.70 0.43
N LEU A 131 10.01 -8.63 -0.33
CA LEU A 131 9.66 -8.53 -1.74
C LEU A 131 10.90 -8.67 -2.61
N ASN A 132 10.75 -9.25 -3.79
CA ASN A 132 11.78 -9.31 -4.80
C ASN A 132 11.21 -9.30 -6.22
N ASN A 133 12.06 -9.06 -7.21
CA ASN A 133 11.67 -9.00 -8.61
C ASN A 133 11.63 -10.37 -9.32
N LYS A 134 11.38 -11.47 -8.58
CA LYS A 134 11.37 -12.85 -9.13
C LYS A 134 10.16 -13.67 -8.70
N ASP A 135 9.66 -13.51 -7.47
CA ASP A 135 8.56 -14.36 -7.02
C ASP A 135 7.19 -13.84 -7.49
N PRO A 136 6.29 -14.72 -7.95
CA PRO A 136 4.98 -14.30 -8.46
C PRO A 136 4.01 -13.84 -7.37
N LYS A 137 4.11 -14.40 -6.15
CA LYS A 137 3.13 -14.23 -5.07
C LYS A 137 3.79 -13.63 -3.86
N GLN A 138 3.51 -12.36 -3.61
CA GLN A 138 4.17 -11.56 -2.58
C GLN A 138 3.22 -10.50 -2.02
N GLU A 139 3.65 -9.82 -0.97
CA GLU A 139 2.93 -8.74 -0.31
C GLU A 139 3.17 -7.39 -1.02
N PHE A 140 2.87 -7.30 -2.33
CA PHE A 140 3.15 -6.11 -3.18
C PHE A 140 2.54 -4.80 -2.66
N TRP A 141 1.62 -4.86 -1.71
CA TRP A 141 1.09 -3.68 -1.02
C TRP A 141 2.13 -2.82 -0.34
N HIS A 142 3.28 -3.37 0.07
CA HIS A 142 4.36 -2.58 0.66
C HIS A 142 4.87 -1.50 -0.30
N VAL A 143 5.09 -1.83 -1.57
CA VAL A 143 5.56 -0.87 -2.57
C VAL A 143 4.44 0.13 -2.89
N GLY A 144 3.26 -0.39 -3.23
CA GLY A 144 2.15 0.43 -3.72
C GLY A 144 1.61 1.44 -2.70
N THR A 145 1.41 1.01 -1.46
CA THR A 145 0.82 1.89 -0.43
C THR A 145 1.80 2.97 0.03
N CYS A 146 3.10 2.65 0.13
CA CYS A 146 4.14 3.63 0.38
C CYS A 146 4.21 4.67 -0.73
N MET A 147 4.21 4.23 -2.00
CA MET A 147 4.25 5.11 -3.17
C MET A 147 3.05 6.07 -3.18
N ALA A 148 1.84 5.54 -3.01
CA ALA A 148 0.62 6.36 -2.95
C ALA A 148 0.67 7.39 -1.83
N TYR A 149 1.08 6.95 -0.64
CA TYR A 149 1.12 7.82 0.54
C TYR A 149 2.15 8.93 0.41
N LEU A 150 3.38 8.61 -0.01
CA LEU A 150 4.44 9.59 -0.19
C LEU A 150 4.10 10.63 -1.27
N ALA A 151 3.48 10.20 -2.38
CA ALA A 151 3.01 11.11 -3.43
C ALA A 151 1.92 12.08 -2.91
N LEU A 152 0.92 11.55 -2.20
CA LEU A 152 -0.14 12.37 -1.61
C LEU A 152 0.41 13.30 -0.51
N LEU A 153 1.36 12.83 0.31
CA LEU A 153 2.00 13.63 1.34
C LEU A 153 2.76 14.81 0.73
N TYR A 154 3.53 14.58 -0.35
CA TYR A 154 4.19 15.65 -1.09
C TYR A 154 3.18 16.72 -1.53
N GLU A 155 2.10 16.32 -2.20
CA GLU A 155 1.08 17.26 -2.69
C GLU A 155 0.42 18.02 -1.53
N THR A 156 0.04 17.31 -0.46
CA THR A 156 -0.60 17.90 0.72
C THR A 156 0.32 18.91 1.40
N MET A 157 1.60 18.57 1.58
CA MET A 157 2.59 19.46 2.16
C MET A 157 2.74 20.74 1.34
N ARG A 158 2.79 20.63 0.00
CA ARG A 158 2.98 21.79 -0.89
C ARG A 158 1.75 22.68 -0.97
N HIS A 159 0.56 22.09 -1.11
CA HIS A 159 -0.65 22.86 -1.46
C HIS A 159 -1.57 23.14 -0.28
N LYS A 160 -1.65 22.23 0.70
CA LYS A 160 -2.54 22.38 1.85
C LYS A 160 -1.81 23.01 3.05
N TRP A 161 -0.60 22.54 3.35
CA TRP A 161 0.14 22.97 4.55
C TRP A 161 1.24 24.01 4.29
N GLY A 162 1.41 24.45 3.04
CA GLY A 162 2.31 25.55 2.67
C GLY A 162 3.81 25.29 2.88
N HIS A 163 4.24 24.03 2.93
CA HIS A 163 5.67 23.69 3.03
C HIS A 163 6.42 24.06 1.76
N SER A 164 7.70 24.37 1.89
CA SER A 164 8.58 24.62 0.75
C SER A 164 8.80 23.36 -0.10
N GLU A 165 9.20 23.55 -1.35
CA GLU A 165 9.61 22.45 -2.23
C GLU A 165 10.72 21.61 -1.60
N ALA A 166 11.74 22.25 -1.02
CA ALA A 166 12.86 21.56 -0.39
C ALA A 166 12.43 20.64 0.76
N ALA A 167 11.38 21.01 1.52
CA ALA A 167 10.87 20.19 2.61
C ALA A 167 10.02 19.00 2.12
N ALA A 168 9.29 19.15 1.01
CA ALA A 168 8.39 18.10 0.52
C ALA A 168 9.08 17.14 -0.48
N LYS A 169 10.05 17.63 -1.26
CA LYS A 169 10.70 16.88 -2.35
C LYS A 169 11.23 15.50 -1.92
N PRO A 170 11.83 15.30 -0.72
CA PRO A 170 12.31 13.99 -0.32
C PRO A 170 11.25 12.88 -0.34
N TYR A 171 9.98 13.21 -0.05
CA TYR A 171 8.90 12.22 -0.08
C TYR A 171 8.55 11.83 -1.52
N LEU A 172 8.49 12.81 -2.45
CA LEU A 172 8.25 12.52 -3.86
C LEU A 172 9.40 11.70 -4.46
N ASP A 173 10.65 12.03 -4.13
CA ASP A 173 11.82 11.28 -4.58
C ASP A 173 11.78 9.81 -4.10
N ALA A 174 11.36 9.57 -2.85
CA ALA A 174 11.18 8.22 -2.33
C ALA A 174 10.02 7.46 -3.01
N ALA A 175 8.94 8.15 -3.42
CA ALA A 175 7.88 7.54 -4.22
C ALA A 175 8.38 7.12 -5.60
N ILE A 176 9.22 7.94 -6.23
CA ILE A 176 9.89 7.63 -7.51
C ILE A 176 10.86 6.45 -7.34
N GLU A 177 11.58 6.34 -6.23
CA GLU A 177 12.46 5.20 -5.99
C GLU A 177 11.70 3.87 -5.94
N LEU A 178 10.51 3.88 -5.32
CA LEU A 178 9.61 2.71 -5.32
C LEU A 178 9.10 2.38 -6.73
N LEU A 179 8.88 3.39 -7.58
CA LEU A 179 8.51 3.21 -8.99
C LEU A 179 9.64 2.53 -9.77
N GLU A 180 10.90 2.96 -9.59
CA GLU A 180 12.05 2.35 -10.24
C GLU A 180 12.28 0.90 -9.79
N PHE A 181 12.00 0.58 -8.52
CA PHE A 181 12.01 -0.82 -8.07
C PHE A 181 10.89 -1.64 -8.75
N GLU A 182 9.67 -1.12 -8.77
CA GLU A 182 8.51 -1.78 -9.39
C GLU A 182 8.69 -1.99 -10.90
N LYS A 183 9.36 -1.06 -11.61
CA LYS A 183 9.72 -1.20 -13.02
C LYS A 183 10.50 -2.48 -13.32
N THR A 184 11.25 -3.00 -12.35
CA THR A 184 12.02 -4.24 -12.50
C THR A 184 11.16 -5.51 -12.38
N MET A 185 9.89 -5.40 -12.00
CA MET A 185 9.00 -6.53 -11.75
C MET A 185 8.58 -7.23 -13.05
N PRO A 186 8.68 -8.56 -13.12
CA PRO A 186 8.19 -9.33 -14.26
C PRO A 186 6.67 -9.28 -14.39
N LEU A 187 6.17 -9.44 -15.62
CA LEU A 187 4.75 -9.35 -15.95
C LEU A 187 3.87 -10.31 -15.13
N TYR A 188 4.34 -11.54 -14.86
CA TYR A 188 3.55 -12.53 -14.11
C TYR A 188 3.24 -12.10 -12.68
N THR A 189 3.99 -11.14 -12.12
CA THR A 189 3.70 -10.61 -10.78
C THR A 189 2.37 -9.85 -10.75
N TYR A 190 1.96 -9.25 -11.87
CA TYR A 190 0.69 -8.51 -12.04
C TYR A 190 -0.55 -9.41 -12.05
N LEU A 191 -0.38 -10.73 -12.10
CA LEU A 191 -1.46 -11.70 -11.95
C LEU A 191 -1.83 -11.94 -10.49
N TRP A 192 -1.01 -11.45 -9.54
CA TRP A 192 -1.26 -11.62 -8.13
C TRP A 192 -2.10 -10.47 -7.55
N PRO A 193 -3.19 -10.75 -6.81
CA PRO A 193 -4.15 -9.74 -6.36
C PRO A 193 -3.57 -8.56 -5.58
N SER A 194 -2.50 -8.75 -4.79
CA SER A 194 -1.92 -7.68 -3.98
C SER A 194 -1.28 -6.55 -4.80
N LYS A 195 -1.08 -6.75 -6.11
CA LYS A 195 -0.66 -5.69 -7.04
C LYS A 195 -1.69 -4.58 -7.18
N CYS A 196 -2.94 -4.76 -6.72
CA CYS A 196 -3.94 -3.70 -6.71
C CYS A 196 -3.40 -2.40 -6.07
N LYS A 197 -2.63 -2.52 -4.98
CA LYS A 197 -2.04 -1.37 -4.29
C LYS A 197 -0.91 -0.72 -5.08
N VAL A 198 -0.19 -1.47 -5.91
CA VAL A 198 0.78 -0.88 -6.86
C VAL A 198 0.05 -0.03 -7.88
N GLY A 199 -1.14 -0.45 -8.33
CA GLY A 199 -2.02 0.36 -9.18
C GLY A 199 -2.41 1.67 -8.51
N TRP A 200 -2.78 1.63 -7.22
CA TRP A 200 -3.02 2.83 -6.43
C TRP A 200 -1.79 3.74 -6.37
N GLY A 201 -0.62 3.20 -6.03
CA GLY A 201 0.64 3.95 -5.98
C GLY A 201 0.98 4.61 -7.30
N ALA A 202 0.97 3.86 -8.40
CA ALA A 202 1.35 4.34 -9.71
C ALA A 202 0.35 5.37 -10.28
N GLY A 203 -0.96 5.14 -10.10
CA GLY A 203 -1.99 6.10 -10.51
C GLY A 203 -1.89 7.43 -9.76
N GLU A 204 -1.69 7.37 -8.44
CA GLU A 204 -1.54 8.56 -7.61
C GLU A 204 -0.23 9.30 -7.91
N LEU A 205 0.88 8.58 -8.08
CA LEU A 205 2.16 9.18 -8.45
C LEU A 205 2.07 9.86 -9.83
N LEU A 206 1.47 9.21 -10.82
CA LEU A 206 1.24 9.78 -12.15
C LEU A 206 0.49 11.12 -12.06
N ARG A 207 -0.62 11.12 -11.32
CA ARG A 207 -1.44 12.32 -11.07
C ARG A 207 -0.61 13.45 -10.45
N VAL A 208 0.15 13.14 -9.41
CA VAL A 208 0.95 14.11 -8.65
C VAL A 208 2.10 14.66 -9.50
N LEU A 209 2.81 13.81 -10.24
CA LEU A 209 3.92 14.23 -11.12
C LEU A 209 3.43 15.27 -12.13
N ILE A 210 2.37 14.95 -12.88
CA ILE A 210 1.87 15.81 -13.95
C ILE A 210 1.31 17.12 -13.39
N LYS A 211 0.41 17.04 -12.39
CA LYS A 211 -0.23 18.23 -11.81
C LYS A 211 0.77 19.24 -11.25
N ASN A 212 1.93 18.77 -10.81
CA ASN A 212 2.98 19.63 -10.23
C ASN A 212 4.11 19.97 -11.22
N GLY A 213 4.03 19.54 -12.48
CA GLY A 213 5.10 19.70 -13.45
C GLY A 213 6.41 19.04 -12.99
N LYS A 214 6.31 17.85 -12.39
CA LYS A 214 7.42 17.07 -11.82
C LYS A 214 7.63 15.77 -12.58
N GLY A 215 8.81 15.19 -12.35
CA GLY A 215 9.23 13.95 -12.99
C GLY A 215 9.77 14.17 -14.39
N THR A 216 10.58 13.23 -14.87
CA THR A 216 10.98 13.17 -16.27
C THR A 216 9.88 12.55 -17.12
N LYS A 217 10.00 12.68 -18.44
CA LYS A 217 9.06 12.06 -19.37
C LYS A 217 9.02 10.54 -19.17
N GLU A 218 10.19 9.93 -18.95
CA GLU A 218 10.33 8.50 -18.70
C GLU A 218 9.63 8.07 -17.40
N GLN A 219 9.72 8.87 -16.34
CA GLN A 219 9.05 8.57 -15.07
C GLN A 219 7.52 8.65 -15.19
N ILE A 220 7.01 9.62 -15.95
CA ILE A 220 5.59 9.75 -16.25
C ILE A 220 5.09 8.54 -17.05
N GLU A 221 5.79 8.19 -18.15
CA GLU A 221 5.47 7.01 -18.97
C GLU A 221 5.51 5.71 -18.15
N GLU A 222 6.48 5.58 -17.25
CA GLU A 222 6.64 4.39 -16.42
C GLU A 222 5.51 4.25 -15.39
N ALA A 223 5.13 5.34 -14.72
CA ALA A 223 3.97 5.36 -13.82
C ALA A 223 2.68 4.99 -14.57
N TYR A 224 2.47 5.54 -15.76
CA TYR A 224 1.35 5.17 -16.63
C TYR A 224 1.40 3.69 -17.03
N ARG A 225 2.57 3.18 -17.47
CA ARG A 225 2.75 1.79 -17.88
C ARG A 225 2.40 0.83 -16.75
N ILE A 226 2.92 1.06 -15.55
CA ILE A 226 2.65 0.22 -14.37
C ILE A 226 1.17 0.28 -13.98
N ALA A 227 0.56 1.48 -13.93
CA ALA A 227 -0.86 1.62 -13.66
C ALA A 227 -1.71 0.85 -14.68
N ARG A 228 -1.37 0.94 -15.97
CA ARG A 228 -2.02 0.19 -17.05
C ARG A 228 -1.86 -1.32 -16.90
N LEU A 229 -0.67 -1.81 -16.52
CA LEU A 229 -0.45 -3.24 -16.29
C LEU A 229 -1.34 -3.77 -15.16
N VAL A 230 -1.45 -3.04 -14.05
CA VAL A 230 -2.35 -3.43 -12.95
C VAL A 230 -3.81 -3.41 -13.41
N ALA A 231 -4.24 -2.35 -14.12
CA ALA A 231 -5.60 -2.26 -14.64
C ALA A 231 -5.98 -3.47 -15.51
N ILE A 232 -5.11 -3.83 -16.45
CA ILE A 232 -5.34 -4.96 -17.34
C ILE A 232 -5.25 -6.28 -16.57
N PHE A 233 -4.08 -6.59 -16.01
CA PHE A 233 -3.75 -7.95 -15.56
C PHE A 233 -4.22 -8.28 -14.15
N THR A 234 -4.37 -7.29 -13.28
CA THR A 234 -4.86 -7.50 -11.91
C THR A 234 -6.37 -7.33 -11.82
N PHE A 235 -6.94 -6.33 -12.50
CA PHE A 235 -8.37 -6.03 -12.41
C PHE A 235 -9.19 -6.66 -13.53
N MET A 236 -9.07 -6.17 -14.77
CA MET A 236 -9.94 -6.56 -15.89
C MET A 236 -9.84 -8.06 -16.19
N ASP A 237 -8.61 -8.58 -16.22
CA ASP A 237 -8.33 -9.98 -16.52
C ASP A 237 -8.82 -10.97 -15.46
N ASN A 238 -9.07 -10.49 -14.23
CA ASN A 238 -9.53 -11.32 -13.11
C ASN A 238 -10.97 -11.04 -12.69
N GLN A 239 -11.67 -10.14 -13.39
CA GLN A 239 -13.05 -9.83 -13.10
C GLN A 239 -13.96 -11.01 -13.48
N LEU A 240 -14.89 -11.34 -12.58
CA LEU A 240 -15.88 -12.39 -12.79
C LEU A 240 -17.06 -11.88 -13.64
N PRO A 241 -17.86 -12.77 -14.27
CA PRO A 241 -19.01 -12.35 -15.08
C PRO A 241 -20.06 -11.51 -14.36
N ASN A 242 -20.09 -11.55 -13.02
CA ASN A 242 -20.98 -10.73 -12.20
C ASN A 242 -20.43 -9.31 -11.92
N GLY A 243 -19.28 -8.96 -12.49
CA GLY A 243 -18.61 -7.67 -12.30
C GLY A 243 -17.76 -7.57 -11.02
N GLY A 244 -17.78 -8.59 -10.16
CA GLY A 244 -16.97 -8.64 -8.95
C GLY A 244 -15.66 -9.42 -9.11
N TRP A 245 -14.99 -9.65 -7.99
CA TRP A 245 -13.78 -10.49 -7.91
C TRP A 245 -13.97 -11.59 -6.87
N SER A 246 -13.24 -12.69 -7.01
CA SER A 246 -13.26 -13.79 -6.05
C SER A 246 -12.78 -13.33 -4.66
N CYS A 247 -13.16 -14.07 -3.62
CA CYS A 247 -12.46 -13.99 -2.34
C CYS A 247 -10.98 -14.31 -2.51
N MET A 248 -10.15 -13.87 -1.55
CA MET A 248 -8.71 -14.06 -1.56
C MET A 248 -8.24 -14.72 -0.27
N HIS A 249 -7.22 -15.56 -0.38
CA HIS A 249 -6.42 -16.13 0.70
C HIS A 249 -4.97 -15.73 0.46
N TYR A 250 -4.51 -14.66 1.13
CA TYR A 250 -3.12 -14.23 1.04
C TYR A 250 -2.27 -15.11 1.98
N PRO A 251 -1.31 -15.88 1.47
CA PRO A 251 -0.46 -16.73 2.29
C PRO A 251 0.45 -15.89 3.20
N LEU A 252 0.78 -16.42 4.36
CA LEU A 252 1.75 -15.83 5.30
C LEU A 252 3.01 -16.69 5.46
N ASP A 253 3.06 -17.85 4.81
CA ASP A 253 4.16 -18.81 4.86
C ASP A 253 4.28 -19.47 3.48
N GLU A 254 5.45 -19.39 2.86
CA GLU A 254 5.68 -19.88 1.49
C GLU A 254 5.63 -21.42 1.34
N ARG A 255 5.45 -22.16 2.44
CA ARG A 255 5.47 -23.63 2.46
C ARG A 255 4.08 -24.26 2.54
N ILE A 256 3.03 -23.45 2.65
CA ILE A 256 1.65 -23.95 2.79
C ILE A 256 1.03 -24.28 1.42
N PRO A 257 0.10 -25.25 1.33
CA PRO A 257 -0.50 -25.64 0.06
C PRO A 257 -1.26 -24.50 -0.65
N GLU A 258 -1.77 -23.52 0.10
CA GLU A 258 -2.47 -22.33 -0.42
C GLU A 258 -1.58 -21.45 -1.30
N MET A 259 -0.25 -21.60 -1.25
CA MET A 259 0.66 -21.02 -2.25
C MET A 259 0.36 -21.46 -3.68
N ARG A 260 -0.41 -22.53 -3.88
CA ARG A 260 -0.85 -23.01 -5.20
C ARG A 260 -2.12 -22.32 -5.72
N PHE A 261 -2.82 -21.54 -4.88
CA PHE A 261 -4.05 -20.85 -5.31
C PHE A 261 -3.76 -19.86 -6.43
N ASP A 262 -4.60 -19.88 -7.45
CA ASP A 262 -4.57 -18.96 -8.59
C ASP A 262 -5.92 -18.25 -8.65
N TYR A 263 -5.87 -16.95 -8.91
CA TYR A 263 -7.03 -16.08 -8.95
C TYR A 263 -7.43 -15.69 -10.36
N LYS A 264 -6.71 -16.18 -11.39
CA LYS A 264 -7.10 -16.04 -12.78
C LYS A 264 -8.38 -16.85 -13.04
N PRO A 265 -9.49 -16.23 -13.46
CA PRO A 265 -10.72 -16.95 -13.76
C PRO A 265 -10.53 -17.86 -14.97
N LEU A 266 -10.93 -19.12 -14.84
CA LEU A 266 -11.04 -20.08 -15.94
C LEU A 266 -12.52 -20.31 -16.21
N LYS A 267 -12.98 -19.94 -17.41
CA LYS A 267 -14.41 -20.01 -17.80
C LYS A 267 -15.34 -19.30 -16.80
N GLY A 268 -14.90 -18.14 -16.29
CA GLY A 268 -15.67 -17.33 -15.35
C GLY A 268 -15.70 -17.85 -13.91
N MET A 269 -14.83 -18.80 -13.55
CA MET A 269 -14.73 -19.36 -12.21
C MET A 269 -13.30 -19.30 -11.67
N VAL A 270 -13.17 -19.08 -10.36
CA VAL A 270 -11.88 -19.16 -9.64
C VAL A 270 -11.93 -20.36 -8.71
N ASN A 271 -10.97 -21.26 -8.84
CA ASN A 271 -10.95 -22.52 -8.08
C ASN A 271 -10.22 -22.38 -6.74
N VAL A 272 -10.80 -21.58 -5.85
CA VAL A 272 -10.33 -21.38 -4.47
C VAL A 272 -11.47 -21.54 -3.47
N PRO A 273 -11.19 -21.93 -2.21
CA PRO A 273 -12.23 -22.01 -1.19
C PRO A 273 -12.91 -20.66 -0.95
N GLN A 274 -14.24 -20.60 -1.05
CA GLN A 274 -15.02 -19.36 -0.93
C GLN A 274 -15.28 -18.93 0.54
N LYS A 275 -14.70 -19.65 1.50
CA LYS A 275 -14.82 -19.41 2.94
C LYS A 275 -13.44 -19.47 3.58
N PRO A 276 -13.26 -18.88 4.77
CA PRO A 276 -12.02 -19.03 5.54
C PRO A 276 -11.69 -20.51 5.73
N ILE A 277 -10.43 -20.87 5.50
CA ILE A 277 -9.94 -22.23 5.75
C ILE A 277 -9.52 -22.31 7.23
N PRO A 278 -10.12 -23.20 8.04
CA PRO A 278 -9.77 -23.34 9.45
C PRO A 278 -8.27 -23.60 9.64
N ASN A 279 -7.64 -22.85 10.54
CA ASN A 279 -6.22 -22.95 10.89
C ASN A 279 -5.22 -22.71 9.74
N SER A 280 -5.68 -22.22 8.59
CA SER A 280 -4.79 -21.84 7.49
C SER A 280 -3.92 -20.65 7.90
N LYS A 281 -2.67 -20.63 7.42
CA LYS A 281 -1.76 -19.48 7.55
C LYS A 281 -2.01 -18.49 6.43
N THR A 282 -3.26 -18.10 6.25
CA THR A 282 -3.68 -17.14 5.23
C THR A 282 -4.47 -16.00 5.85
N ILE A 283 -4.39 -14.83 5.21
CA ILE A 283 -5.34 -13.74 5.40
C ILE A 283 -6.48 -13.96 4.41
N PHE A 284 -7.64 -14.37 4.91
CA PHE A 284 -8.86 -14.45 4.12
C PHE A 284 -9.50 -13.07 3.95
N LEU A 285 -9.80 -12.66 2.72
CA LEU A 285 -10.64 -11.51 2.43
C LEU A 285 -11.87 -11.97 1.60
N PRO A 286 -13.09 -11.66 2.03
CA PRO A 286 -14.30 -11.97 1.27
C PRO A 286 -14.36 -11.18 -0.04
N SER A 287 -15.15 -11.66 -1.01
CA SER A 287 -15.30 -11.06 -2.33
C SER A 287 -15.75 -9.60 -2.29
N GLU A 288 -16.61 -9.25 -1.33
CA GLU A 288 -17.16 -7.91 -1.15
C GLU A 288 -16.07 -6.92 -0.70
N GLU A 289 -15.22 -7.34 0.24
CA GLU A 289 -14.08 -6.53 0.71
C GLU A 289 -13.08 -6.34 -0.42
N ILE A 290 -12.74 -7.40 -1.16
CA ILE A 290 -11.84 -7.33 -2.31
C ILE A 290 -12.39 -6.43 -3.42
N THR A 291 -13.67 -6.56 -3.73
CA THR A 291 -14.32 -5.72 -4.75
C THR A 291 -14.28 -4.25 -4.34
N GLY A 292 -14.56 -3.94 -3.06
CA GLY A 292 -14.46 -2.58 -2.55
C GLY A 292 -13.05 -2.00 -2.62
N GLU A 293 -12.03 -2.79 -2.25
CA GLU A 293 -10.63 -2.39 -2.41
C GLU A 293 -10.30 -2.12 -3.88
N PHE A 294 -10.55 -3.08 -4.76
CA PHE A 294 -10.19 -3.00 -6.18
C PHE A 294 -10.83 -1.80 -6.87
N LEU A 295 -12.09 -1.48 -6.58
CA LEU A 295 -12.76 -0.29 -7.12
C LEU A 295 -12.07 1.00 -6.67
N GLY A 296 -11.65 1.09 -5.41
CA GLY A 296 -10.89 2.23 -4.89
C GLY A 296 -9.53 2.40 -5.59
N GLU A 297 -8.81 1.31 -5.81
CA GLU A 297 -7.53 1.33 -6.51
C GLU A 297 -7.67 1.59 -8.02
N MET A 298 -8.71 1.08 -8.66
CA MET A 298 -9.08 1.43 -10.03
C MET A 298 -9.36 2.92 -10.17
N LYS A 299 -10.03 3.54 -9.18
CA LYS A 299 -10.31 4.99 -9.22
C LYS A 299 -9.03 5.82 -9.19
N ALA A 300 -8.02 5.40 -8.43
CA ALA A 300 -6.72 6.07 -8.43
C ALA A 300 -6.03 5.98 -9.80
N ILE A 301 -6.08 4.81 -10.45
CA ILE A 301 -5.57 4.64 -11.82
C ILE A 301 -6.32 5.53 -12.81
N GLU A 302 -7.66 5.51 -12.77
CA GLU A 302 -8.51 6.33 -13.63
C GLU A 302 -8.13 7.81 -13.52
N THR A 303 -8.02 8.31 -12.29
CA THR A 303 -7.69 9.73 -12.03
C THR A 303 -6.31 10.10 -12.56
N GLY A 304 -5.31 9.21 -12.38
CA GLY A 304 -3.97 9.42 -12.93
C GLY A 304 -3.95 9.43 -14.46
N ILE A 305 -4.66 8.50 -15.10
CA ILE A 305 -4.77 8.42 -16.56
C ILE A 305 -5.50 9.64 -17.12
N GLU A 306 -6.58 10.10 -16.48
CA GLU A 306 -7.32 11.29 -16.91
C GLU A 306 -6.42 12.53 -16.94
N VAL A 307 -5.64 12.76 -15.89
CA VAL A 307 -4.67 13.86 -15.83
C VAL A 307 -3.62 13.72 -16.94
N TYR A 308 -3.13 12.52 -17.19
CA TYR A 308 -2.16 12.26 -18.27
C TYR A 308 -2.74 12.50 -19.66
N LEU A 309 -3.96 12.05 -19.93
CA LEU A 309 -4.64 12.30 -21.21
C LEU A 309 -4.87 13.78 -21.47
N ASN A 310 -5.24 14.55 -20.45
CA ASN A 310 -5.39 16.00 -20.58
C ASN A 310 -4.05 16.69 -20.86
N HIS A 311 -3.00 16.31 -20.14
CA HIS A 311 -1.65 16.81 -20.39
C HIS A 311 -1.15 16.54 -21.81
N LEU A 312 -1.41 15.35 -22.35
CA LEU A 312 -1.08 15.02 -23.74
C LEU A 312 -1.85 15.89 -24.75
N ARG A 313 -3.14 16.17 -24.50
CA ARG A 313 -3.96 17.02 -25.37
C ARG A 313 -3.49 18.48 -25.39
N GLU A 314 -3.02 18.99 -24.26
CA GLU A 314 -2.48 20.35 -24.15
C GLU A 314 -1.10 20.50 -24.80
N SER A 315 -0.40 19.37 -25.00
CA SER A 315 0.95 19.33 -25.58
C SER A 315 0.97 19.07 -27.10
N LEU A 316 -0.19 18.86 -27.72
CA LEU A 316 -0.40 18.65 -29.16
C LEU A 316 -0.89 19.93 -29.84
#